data_AF-A0A0R1HWI4-F1
#
_entry.id   AF-A0A0R1HWI4-F1
#
_cell.length_a   1.000
_cell.length_b   1.000
_cell.length_c   1.000
_cell.angle_alpha   90.00
_cell.angle_beta   90.00
_cell.angle_gamma   90.00
#
_symmetry.space_group_name_H-M   'P 1'
#
loop_
_entity.id
_entity.type
_entity.pdbx_description
1 polymer ?
#
loop_
_entity_poly.entity_id
_entity_poly.type
_entity_poly.pdbx_seq_one_letter_code
_entity_poly.pdbx_strand_id
1 'polypeptide(L)' 'MEFKTLENTAKQEVAQRDMMKIIGLFRKNSFRGEYESFEHGDGGQDEYLVTLVDEKTGVKGLFKADLGTGVIEFQHVVMD' A
#
# COMPACT_ATOMS: atom_id res chain seq x y z
N MET A 1 -9.65 11.78 -37.63
CA MET A 1 -10.00 10.86 -36.54
C MET A 1 -8.91 10.98 -35.49
N GLU A 2 -9.19 11.69 -34.40
CA GLU A 2 -8.27 11.75 -33.27
C GLU A 2 -8.53 10.54 -32.39
N PHE A 3 -7.58 9.60 -32.34
CA PHE A 3 -7.57 8.56 -31.34
C PHE A 3 -7.06 9.20 -30.04
N LYS A 4 -7.98 9.68 -29.20
CA LYS A 4 -7.67 9.89 -27.79
C LYS A 4 -7.50 8.51 -27.17
N THR A 5 -6.25 8.07 -27.05
CA THR A 5 -5.87 7.01 -26.12
C THR A 5 -6.28 7.49 -24.74
N LEU A 6 -7.43 7.02 -24.27
CA LEU A 6 -7.74 7.04 -22.86
C LEU A 6 -6.74 6.07 -22.23
N GLU A 7 -5.61 6.60 -21.76
CA GLU A 7 -4.82 5.95 -20.72
C GLU A 7 -5.72 5.87 -19.49
N ASN A 8 -6.60 4.88 -19.49
CA ASN A 8 -7.28 4.43 -18.31
C ASN A 8 -6.20 3.70 -17.52
N THR A 9 -5.45 4.45 -16.71
CA THR A 9 -4.56 3.91 -15.68
C THR A 9 -5.46 3.24 -14.64
N ALA A 10 -6.04 2.10 -15.00
CA ALA A 10 -6.61 1.18 -14.05
C ALA A 10 -5.43 0.71 -13.20
N LYS A 11 -5.19 1.39 -12.07
CA LYS A 11 -4.31 0.87 -11.02
C LYS A 11 -4.76 -0.57 -10.81
N GLN A 12 -3.91 -1.50 -11.22
CA GLN A 12 -4.22 -2.91 -11.18
C GLN A 12 -4.51 -3.27 -9.72
N GLU A 13 -5.59 -3.99 -9.45
CA GLU A 13 -5.90 -4.38 -8.08
C GLU A 13 -4.75 -5.23 -7.51
N VAL A 14 -4.33 -4.92 -6.29
CA VAL A 14 -3.28 -5.69 -5.61
C VAL A 14 -3.80 -7.11 -5.38
N ALA A 15 -3.07 -8.12 -5.85
CA ALA A 15 -3.50 -9.50 -5.70
C ALA A 15 -3.59 -9.90 -4.22
N GLN A 16 -4.58 -10.72 -3.85
CA GLN A 16 -4.76 -11.19 -2.46
C GLN A 16 -3.51 -11.84 -1.87
N ARG A 17 -2.74 -12.57 -2.70
CA ARG A 17 -1.47 -13.16 -2.29
C ARG A 17 -0.48 -12.10 -1.81
N ASP A 18 -0.41 -10.97 -2.49
CA ASP A 18 0.50 -9.89 -2.16
C ASP A 18 -0.01 -9.10 -0.97
N MET A 19 -1.33 -8.85 -0.86
CA MET A 19 -1.94 -8.31 0.37
C MET A 19 -1.55 -9.13 1.61
N MET A 20 -1.62 -10.46 1.53
CA MET A 20 -1.23 -11.34 2.65
C MET A 20 0.26 -11.26 2.98
N LYS A 21 1.14 -11.12 1.97
CA LYS A 21 2.58 -10.90 2.21
C LYS A 21 2.84 -9.55 2.87
N ILE A 22 2.18 -8.49 2.41
CA ILE A 22 2.27 -7.13 2.96
C ILE A 22 1.82 -7.15 4.43
N ILE A 23 0.65 -7.71 4.74
CA ILE A 23 0.17 -7.85 6.12
C ILE A 23 1.19 -8.62 6.98
N GLY A 24 1.76 -9.70 6.44
CA GLY A 24 2.82 -10.45 7.10
C GLY A 24 4.06 -9.60 7.40
N LEU A 25 4.49 -8.77 6.46
CA LEU A 25 5.62 -7.86 6.60
C LEU A 25 5.37 -6.79 7.69
N PHE A 26 4.20 -6.15 7.68
CA PHE A 26 3.81 -5.15 8.68
C PHE A 26 3.76 -5.75 10.07
N ARG A 27 3.12 -6.92 10.23
CA ARG A 27 3.02 -7.62 11.52
C ARG A 27 4.38 -8.02 12.08
N LYS A 28 5.33 -8.44 11.23
CA LYS A 28 6.72 -8.75 11.64
C LYS A 28 7.44 -7.51 12.18
N ASN A 29 7.12 -6.33 11.64
CA ASN A 29 7.65 -5.04 12.09
C ASN A 29 6.78 -4.38 13.18
N SER A 30 5.88 -5.13 13.81
CA SER A 30 5.02 -4.67 14.92
C SER A 30 4.00 -3.57 14.55
N PHE A 31 3.74 -3.35 13.25
CA PHE A 31 2.60 -2.57 12.81
C PHE A 31 1.33 -3.41 12.92
N ARG A 32 0.34 -2.91 13.65
CA ARG A 32 -0.94 -3.58 13.90
C ARG A 32 -2.08 -2.58 13.80
N GLY A 33 -3.18 -3.01 13.19
CA GLY A 33 -4.25 -2.10 12.84
C GLY A 33 -5.17 -2.66 11.76
N GLU A 34 -6.07 -1.79 11.31
CA GLU A 34 -6.98 -2.05 10.21
C GLU A 34 -6.38 -1.54 8.89
N TYR A 35 -6.33 -2.42 7.88
CA TYR A 35 -5.81 -2.09 6.57
C TYR A 35 -6.95 -1.57 5.69
N GLU A 36 -6.89 -0.29 5.34
CA GLU A 36 -7.97 0.39 4.61
C GLU A 36 -7.79 0.29 3.09
N SER A 37 -6.55 0.42 2.60
CA SER A 37 -6.25 0.30 1.18
C SER A 37 -4.89 -0.32 0.90
N PHE A 38 -4.80 -0.96 -0.28
CA PHE A 38 -3.59 -1.49 -0.87
C PHE A 38 -3.53 -1.07 -2.33
N GLU A 39 -2.43 -0.44 -2.73
CA GLU A 39 -2.20 0.00 -4.10
C GLU A 39 -0.79 -0.35 -4.54
N HIS A 40 -0.54 -0.49 -5.84
CA HIS A 40 0.83 -0.55 -6.35
C HIS A 40 1.48 0.83 -6.22
N GLY A 41 2.75 0.83 -5.82
CA GLY A 41 3.62 2.00 -5.87
C GLY A 41 4.22 2.20 -7.27
N ASP A 42 4.79 3.37 -7.50
CA ASP A 42 5.36 3.75 -8.81
C ASP A 42 6.79 3.19 -9.02
N GLY A 43 7.44 2.69 -7.97
CA GLY A 43 8.85 2.27 -8.01
C GLY A 43 9.15 0.84 -8.48
N GLY A 44 8.14 0.03 -8.81
CA GLY A 44 8.36 -1.31 -9.40
C GLY A 44 7.31 -2.36 -9.04
N GLN A 45 7.56 -3.61 -9.43
CA GLN A 45 6.58 -4.72 -9.29
C GLN A 45 6.29 -5.11 -7.83
N ASP A 46 7.25 -4.90 -6.92
CA ASP A 46 7.15 -5.30 -5.51
C ASP A 46 6.90 -4.13 -4.56
N GLU A 47 6.60 -2.94 -5.10
CA GLU A 47 6.35 -1.73 -4.33
C GLU A 47 4.85 -1.49 -4.18
N TYR A 48 4.43 -1.15 -2.96
CA TYR A 48 3.04 -0.96 -2.59
C TYR A 48 2.85 0.25 -1.70
N LEU A 49 1.70 0.90 -1.84
CA LEU A 49 1.18 1.88 -0.91
C LEU A 49 0.10 1.21 -0.05
N VAL A 50 0.18 1.42 1.25
CA VAL A 50 -0.68 0.76 2.24
C VAL A 50 -1.20 1.82 3.22
N THR A 51 -2.52 1.90 3.35
CA THR A 51 -3.14 2.73 4.39
C THR A 51 -3.48 1.83 5.58
N LEU A 52 -2.93 2.16 6.75
CA LEU A 52 -3.13 1.45 8.00
C LEU A 52 -3.66 2.40 9.07
N VAL A 53 -4.74 2.02 9.74
CA VAL A 53 -5.24 2.67 10.95
C VAL A 53 -4.66 1.95 12.15
N ASP A 54 -3.76 2.61 12.88
CA ASP A 54 -3.09 2.03 14.04
C ASP A 54 -4.08 1.63 15.16
N GLU A 55 -3.95 0.40 15.67
CA GLU A 55 -4.92 -0.17 16.62
C GLU A 55 -4.96 0.55 17.99
N LYS A 56 -3.89 1.26 18.37
CA LYS A 56 -3.77 1.88 19.70
C LYS A 56 -4.18 3.34 19.71
N THR A 57 -3.83 4.04 18.64
CA THR A 57 -3.97 5.49 18.53
C THR A 57 -5.14 5.89 17.63
N GLY A 58 -5.62 4.99 16.77
CA GLY A 58 -6.59 5.30 15.72
C GLY A 58 -6.03 6.21 14.62
N VAL A 59 -4.72 6.50 14.63
CA VAL A 59 -4.09 7.34 13.62
C VAL A 59 -4.00 6.57 12.31
N LYS A 60 -4.50 7.18 11.23
CA LYS A 60 -4.42 6.68 9.86
C LYS A 60 -3.09 7.12 9.24
N GLY A 61 -2.27 6.17 8.81
CA GLY A 61 -0.98 6.42 8.18
C GLY A 61 -0.90 5.80 6.79
N LEU A 62 -0.27 6.54 5.86
CA LEU A 62 0.14 6.01 4.58
C LEU A 62 1.58 5.51 4.66
N PHE A 63 1.79 4.29 4.21
CA PHE A 63 3.08 3.61 4.20
C PHE A 63 3.42 3.16 2.79
N LYS A 64 4.70 3.22 2.47
CA LYS A 64 5.29 2.58 1.31
C LYS A 64 5.94 1.28 1.78
N ALA A 65 5.68 0.18 1.08
CA ALA A 65 6.20 -1.13 1.41
C ALA A 65 6.82 -1.79 0.18
N ASP A 66 8.00 -2.37 0.36
CA ASP A 66 8.70 -3.13 -0.68
C ASP A 66 8.80 -4.59 -0.23
N LEU A 67 8.16 -5.49 -0.96
CA LEU A 67 8.17 -6.93 -0.66
C LEU A 67 9.49 -7.62 -1.04
N GLY A 68 10.24 -7.07 -2.00
CA GLY A 68 11.53 -7.59 -2.44
C GLY A 68 12.64 -7.31 -1.42
N THR A 69 12.65 -6.11 -0.84
CA THR A 69 13.63 -5.70 0.18
C THR A 69 13.14 -5.89 1.62
N GLY A 70 11.82 -5.99 1.83
CA GLY A 70 11.21 -6.09 3.16
C GLY A 70 11.20 -4.76 3.93
N VAL A 71 11.34 -3.64 3.22
CA VAL A 71 11.36 -2.30 3.83
C VAL A 71 9.93 -1.75 3.94
N ILE A 72 9.65 -1.05 5.05
CA ILE A 72 8.44 -0.26 5.26
C ILE A 72 8.86 1.18 5.58
N GLU A 73 8.36 2.14 4.81
CA GLU A 73 8.63 3.57 4.97
C GLU A 73 7.33 4.33 5.22
N PHE A 74 7.24 5.00 6.37
CA PHE A 74 6.16 5.93 6.65
C PHE A 74 6.21 7.14 5.70
N GLN A 75 5.08 7.51 5.12
CA GLN A 75 4.97 8.66 4.22
C GLN A 75 4.40 9.86 4.96
N HIS A 76 3.14 9.79 5.38
CA HIS A 76 2.46 10.84 6.13
C HIS A 76 1.20 10.31 6.82
N VAL A 77 0.69 11.09 7.77
CA VAL A 77 -0.63 10.87 8.37
C VAL A 77 -1.69 11.26 7.35
N VAL A 78 -2.69 10.41 7.18
CA VAL A 78 -3.85 10.68 6.33
C VAL A 78 -4.91 11.37 7.18
N MET A 79 -5.34 12.56 6.75
CA MET A 79 -6.47 13.28 7.33
C MET A 79 -7.67 13.11 6.40
N ASP A 80 -8.84 12.84 6.98
CA ASP A 80 -10.11 12.72 6.24
C ASP A 80 -10.57 14.05 5.63
#